data_AF-A0A950PFR7-F1
#
_entry.id   AF-A0A950PFR7-F1
#
_cell.length_a   1.000
_cell.length_b   1.000
_cell.length_c   1.000
_cell.angle_alpha   90.00
_cell.angle_beta   90.00
_cell.angle_gamma   90.00
#
_symmetry.space_group_name_H-M   'P 1'
#
loop_
_entity.id
_entity.type
_entity.pdbx_description
1 polymer ?
#
loop_
_entity_poly.entity_id
_entity_poly.type
_entity_poly.pdbx_seq_one_letter_code
_entity_poly.pdbx_strand_id
1 'polypeptide(L)'
;REDFDKFVAASHRLASVPLYIDDTPALSVAALRTRARRLKRQQGLGMIVIDYLQLMRPSTHNRVMENRVQEVSDITRGLKAIAKELEVPVLACSQLSRAVEQREDKRPQLADLRESGSIEQDSDVVMFIFREEYYLSRGEPTHRPEESPEKFNDRYDRWKERCESAYGVADVIIAKQRHGPIGTVKLHFEAETTKFDNFIGPEQVPSQEF
;
A
#
# COMPACT_ATOMS: atom_id res chain seq x y z
N ARG A 1 -8.13 31.27 -12.24
CA ARG A 1 -8.78 31.01 -13.55
C ARG A 1 -8.17 29.76 -14.19
N GLU A 2 -6.84 29.68 -14.28
CA GLU A 2 -6.12 28.49 -14.76
C GLU A 2 -6.39 27.19 -13.99
N ASP A 3 -6.52 27.22 -12.65
CA ASP A 3 -6.80 26.00 -11.87
C ASP A 3 -8.20 25.43 -12.16
N PHE A 4 -9.16 26.30 -12.48
CA PHE A 4 -10.50 25.86 -12.88
C PHE A 4 -10.46 25.16 -14.24
N ASP A 5 -9.67 25.67 -15.18
CA ASP A 5 -9.50 25.05 -16.49
C ASP A 5 -8.80 23.68 -16.37
N LYS A 6 -7.77 23.57 -15.52
CA LYS A 6 -7.12 22.28 -15.19
C LYS A 6 -8.10 21.28 -14.56
N PHE A 7 -8.95 21.75 -13.64
CA PHE A 7 -9.97 20.92 -13.00
C PHE A 7 -10.98 20.37 -14.02
N VAL A 8 -11.51 21.23 -14.89
CA VAL A 8 -12.46 20.83 -15.94
C VAL A 8 -11.83 19.79 -16.88
N ALA A 9 -10.59 20.02 -17.31
CA ALA A 9 -9.86 19.06 -18.14
C ALA A 9 -9.64 17.71 -17.44
N ALA A 10 -9.30 17.71 -16.14
CA ALA A 10 -9.18 16.49 -15.35
C ALA A 10 -10.51 15.76 -15.20
N SER A 11 -11.60 16.48 -14.95
CA SER A 11 -12.95 15.92 -14.82
C SER A 11 -13.41 15.24 -16.11
N HIS A 12 -13.21 15.88 -17.27
CA HIS A 12 -13.52 15.27 -18.57
C HIS A 12 -12.70 14.01 -18.83
N ARG A 13 -11.40 14.02 -18.53
CA ARG A 13 -10.56 12.82 -18.64
C ARG A 13 -11.09 11.70 -17.75
N LEU A 14 -11.35 11.98 -16.48
CA LEU A 14 -11.82 10.98 -15.51
C LEU A 14 -13.18 10.38 -15.91
N ALA A 15 -14.10 11.20 -16.42
CA ALA A 15 -15.42 10.75 -16.88
C ALA A 15 -15.35 9.75 -18.05
N SER A 16 -14.28 9.80 -18.84
CA SER A 16 -14.06 8.88 -19.97
C SER A 16 -13.34 7.58 -19.59
N VAL A 17 -12.76 7.50 -18.38
CA VAL A 17 -12.05 6.30 -17.93
C VAL A 17 -13.08 5.20 -17.62
N PRO A 18 -12.89 3.95 -18.10
CA PRO A 18 -13.74 2.82 -17.75
C PRO A 18 -13.46 2.34 -16.31
N LEU A 19 -13.67 3.23 -15.34
CA LEU A 19 -13.51 3.02 -13.91
C LEU A 19 -14.89 2.82 -13.28
N TYR A 20 -15.11 1.64 -12.71
CA TYR A 20 -16.34 1.29 -12.02
C TYR A 20 -16.08 1.24 -10.51
N ILE A 21 -16.82 2.05 -9.76
CA ILE A 21 -16.71 2.12 -8.29
C ILE A 21 -17.93 1.44 -7.69
N ASP A 22 -17.69 0.55 -6.73
CA ASP A 22 -18.70 -0.11 -5.93
C ASP A 22 -18.40 0.17 -4.46
N ASP A 23 -19.17 1.07 -3.86
CA ASP A 23 -19.03 1.54 -2.47
C ASP A 23 -19.88 0.72 -1.49
N THR A 24 -20.42 -0.43 -1.92
CA THR A 24 -21.23 -1.30 -1.07
C THR A 24 -20.42 -1.75 0.15
N PRO A 25 -20.84 -1.40 1.38
CA PRO A 25 -20.10 -1.78 2.58
C PRO A 25 -20.16 -3.28 2.81
N ALA A 26 -19.09 -3.82 3.40
CA ALA A 26 -19.06 -5.19 3.91
C ALA A 26 -19.36 -6.28 2.86
N LEU A 27 -18.90 -6.08 1.62
CA LEU A 27 -19.13 -6.98 0.50
C LEU A 27 -18.48 -8.36 0.74
N SER A 28 -19.23 -9.43 0.48
CA SER A 28 -18.69 -10.79 0.54
C SER A 28 -17.96 -11.16 -0.75
N VAL A 29 -17.02 -12.12 -0.66
CA VAL A 29 -16.28 -12.63 -1.83
C VAL A 29 -17.23 -13.19 -2.90
N ALA A 30 -18.32 -13.86 -2.49
CA ALA A 30 -19.30 -14.40 -3.42
C ALA A 30 -20.08 -13.28 -4.16
N ALA A 31 -20.42 -12.20 -3.46
CA ALA A 31 -21.07 -11.03 -4.05
C ALA A 31 -20.12 -10.31 -5.01
N LEU A 32 -18.86 -10.09 -4.60
CA LEU A 32 -17.81 -9.53 -5.46
C LEU A 32 -17.66 -10.34 -6.75
N ARG A 33 -17.53 -11.68 -6.64
CA ARG A 33 -17.43 -12.58 -7.80
C ARG A 33 -18.62 -12.42 -8.75
N THR A 34 -19.84 -12.37 -8.21
CA THR A 34 -21.06 -12.24 -9.02
C THR A 34 -21.09 -10.91 -9.78
N ARG A 35 -20.72 -9.82 -9.11
CA ARG A 35 -20.66 -8.48 -9.72
C ARG A 35 -19.55 -8.39 -10.77
N ALA A 36 -18.35 -8.87 -10.45
CA ALA A 36 -17.20 -8.89 -11.37
C ALA A 36 -17.48 -9.74 -12.63
N ARG A 37 -18.10 -10.92 -12.49
CA ARG A 37 -18.55 -11.74 -13.64
C ARG A 37 -19.54 -10.99 -14.53
N ARG A 38 -20.51 -10.28 -13.93
CA ARG A 38 -21.49 -9.49 -14.69
C ARG A 38 -20.80 -8.37 -15.44
N LEU A 39 -19.92 -7.62 -14.77
CA LEU A 39 -19.18 -6.51 -15.37
C LEU A 39 -18.28 -6.99 -16.52
N LYS A 40 -17.48 -8.05 -16.31
CA LYS A 40 -16.63 -8.64 -17.35
C LYS A 40 -17.42 -9.02 -18.61
N ARG A 41 -18.62 -9.61 -18.44
CA ARG A 41 -19.48 -9.99 -19.59
C ARG A 41 -20.10 -8.80 -20.32
N GLN A 42 -20.42 -7.71 -19.61
CA GLN A 42 -21.14 -6.57 -20.19
C GLN A 42 -20.23 -5.51 -20.79
N GLN A 43 -19.08 -5.27 -20.18
CA GLN A 43 -18.21 -4.12 -20.49
C GLN A 43 -16.73 -4.52 -20.64
N GLY A 44 -16.39 -5.78 -20.37
CA GLY A 44 -15.01 -6.18 -20.12
C GLY A 44 -14.56 -5.86 -18.69
N LEU A 45 -13.45 -6.45 -18.27
CA LEU A 45 -12.82 -6.18 -16.98
C LEU A 45 -11.33 -6.46 -17.11
N GLY A 46 -10.49 -5.45 -16.82
CA GLY A 46 -9.03 -5.57 -16.91
C GLY A 46 -8.35 -5.80 -15.56
N MET A 47 -8.93 -5.35 -14.46
CA MET A 47 -8.35 -5.42 -13.12
C MET A 47 -9.44 -5.25 -12.06
N ILE A 48 -9.22 -5.82 -10.87
CA ILE A 48 -10.04 -5.58 -9.68
C ILE A 48 -9.14 -4.97 -8.61
N VAL A 49 -9.59 -3.89 -7.99
CA VAL A 49 -8.95 -3.25 -6.83
C VAL A 49 -9.87 -3.35 -5.63
N ILE A 50 -9.34 -3.75 -4.47
CA ILE A 50 -10.09 -3.90 -3.23
C ILE A 50 -9.42 -3.07 -2.15
N ASP A 51 -10.13 -2.07 -1.65
CA ASP A 51 -9.71 -1.21 -0.54
C ASP A 51 -10.70 -1.34 0.62
N TYR A 52 -10.43 -2.13 1.66
CA TYR A 52 -9.31 -3.04 1.88
C TYR A 52 -9.82 -4.37 2.46
N LEU A 53 -8.99 -5.44 2.42
CA LEU A 53 -9.39 -6.84 2.73
C LEU A 53 -10.20 -6.99 4.03
N GLN A 54 -9.81 -6.24 5.06
CA GLN A 54 -10.38 -6.37 6.39
C GLN A 54 -11.85 -5.91 6.46
N LEU A 55 -12.34 -5.15 5.49
CA LEU A 55 -13.75 -4.75 5.40
C LEU A 55 -14.63 -5.79 4.70
N MET A 56 -14.06 -6.81 4.06
CA MET A 56 -14.84 -7.86 3.42
C MET A 56 -15.44 -8.83 4.46
N ARG A 57 -16.65 -9.32 4.17
CA ARG A 57 -17.31 -10.35 5.00
C ARG A 57 -17.02 -11.77 4.49
N PRO A 58 -16.78 -12.74 5.39
CA PRO A 58 -16.85 -14.15 5.04
C PRO A 58 -18.26 -14.53 4.56
N SER A 59 -18.36 -15.58 3.76
CA SER A 59 -19.64 -16.00 3.16
C SER A 59 -20.60 -16.65 4.17
N THR A 60 -20.11 -17.05 5.36
CA THR A 60 -20.85 -17.82 6.37
C THR A 60 -21.25 -16.93 7.57
N HIS A 61 -22.56 -16.72 7.74
CA HIS A 61 -23.13 -15.89 8.81
C HIS A 61 -23.33 -16.62 10.15
N ASN A 62 -22.88 -17.88 10.30
CA ASN A 62 -23.44 -18.79 11.30
C ASN A 62 -22.46 -19.40 12.32
N ARG A 63 -21.32 -18.78 12.62
CA ARG A 63 -20.51 -19.21 13.78
C ARG A 63 -19.91 -18.05 14.56
N VAL A 64 -20.42 -17.93 15.78
CA VAL A 64 -19.79 -17.28 16.92
C VAL A 64 -18.32 -17.75 17.02
N MET A 65 -17.37 -16.81 17.02
CA MET A 65 -15.95 -17.02 17.34
C MET A 65 -15.11 -17.83 16.32
N GLU A 66 -15.25 -17.60 15.01
CA GLU A 66 -14.18 -18.03 14.08
C GLU A 66 -12.98 -17.07 14.15
N ASN A 67 -11.78 -17.65 14.20
CA ASN A 67 -10.52 -16.94 14.32
C ASN A 67 -10.35 -16.04 13.10
N ARG A 68 -10.04 -14.75 13.30
CA ARG A 68 -9.95 -13.77 12.22
C ARG A 68 -8.96 -14.18 11.11
N VAL A 69 -7.93 -14.95 11.44
CA VAL A 69 -7.04 -15.61 10.47
C VAL A 69 -7.78 -16.48 9.47
N GLN A 70 -8.72 -17.29 9.93
CA GLN A 70 -9.46 -18.19 9.05
C GLN A 70 -10.28 -17.38 8.04
N GLU A 71 -10.95 -16.32 8.51
CA GLU A 71 -11.70 -15.41 7.63
C GLU A 71 -10.82 -14.78 6.55
N VAL A 72 -9.66 -14.24 6.93
CA VAL A 72 -8.72 -13.63 5.98
C VAL A 72 -8.18 -14.68 5.00
N SER A 73 -7.94 -15.91 5.47
CA SER A 73 -7.53 -17.04 4.64
C SER A 73 -8.60 -17.43 3.63
N ASP A 74 -9.87 -17.43 4.01
CA ASP A 74 -10.97 -17.69 3.09
C ASP A 74 -11.16 -16.57 2.06
N ILE A 75 -10.98 -15.32 2.49
CA ILE A 75 -11.05 -14.16 1.61
C ILE A 75 -9.96 -14.25 0.54
N THR A 76 -8.70 -14.40 0.95
CA THR A 76 -7.53 -14.44 0.04
C THR A 76 -7.59 -15.59 -0.96
N ARG A 77 -7.92 -16.81 -0.52
CA ARG A 77 -8.18 -17.94 -1.43
C ARG A 77 -9.29 -17.65 -2.42
N GLY A 78 -10.39 -17.06 -1.95
CA GLY A 78 -11.52 -16.70 -2.79
C GLY A 78 -11.16 -15.63 -3.83
N LEU A 79 -10.35 -14.64 -3.46
CA LEU A 79 -9.82 -13.64 -4.39
C LEU A 79 -8.89 -14.26 -5.43
N LYS A 80 -8.02 -15.19 -5.02
CA LYS A 80 -7.15 -15.93 -5.94
C LYS A 80 -7.96 -16.77 -6.94
N ALA A 81 -9.06 -17.38 -6.48
CA ALA A 81 -9.99 -18.09 -7.34
C ALA A 81 -10.67 -17.13 -8.35
N ILE A 82 -11.14 -15.96 -7.91
CA ILE A 82 -11.70 -14.92 -8.80
C ILE A 82 -10.68 -14.48 -9.84
N ALA A 83 -9.43 -14.21 -9.43
CA ALA A 83 -8.36 -13.77 -10.33
C ALA A 83 -8.10 -14.80 -11.44
N LYS A 84 -8.03 -16.09 -11.08
CA LYS A 84 -7.83 -17.19 -12.05
C LYS A 84 -9.04 -17.41 -12.95
N GLU A 85 -10.24 -17.41 -12.38
CA GLU A 85 -11.48 -17.65 -13.10
C GLU A 85 -11.81 -16.53 -14.08
N LEU A 86 -11.58 -15.28 -13.67
CA LEU A 86 -11.80 -14.11 -14.51
C LEU A 86 -10.56 -13.72 -15.30
N GLU A 87 -9.42 -14.41 -15.17
CA GLU A 87 -8.18 -14.07 -15.87
C GLU A 87 -7.82 -12.57 -15.76
N VAL A 88 -7.98 -11.99 -14.58
CA VAL A 88 -7.66 -10.58 -14.30
C VAL A 88 -6.80 -10.46 -13.05
N PRO A 89 -5.85 -9.51 -13.01
CA PRO A 89 -5.16 -9.14 -11.79
C PRO A 89 -6.15 -8.65 -10.72
N VAL A 90 -5.94 -9.09 -9.49
CA VAL A 90 -6.63 -8.61 -8.30
C VAL A 90 -5.61 -7.96 -7.38
N LEU A 91 -5.73 -6.65 -7.19
CA LEU A 91 -4.95 -5.89 -6.20
C LEU A 91 -5.81 -5.70 -4.97
N ALA A 92 -5.32 -6.15 -3.82
CA ALA A 92 -6.02 -5.98 -2.55
C ALA A 92 -5.13 -5.26 -1.55
N CYS A 93 -5.64 -4.15 -1.02
CA CYS A 93 -5.02 -3.44 0.08
C CYS A 93 -5.24 -4.22 1.38
N SER A 94 -4.21 -4.29 2.22
CA SER A 94 -4.29 -4.90 3.54
C SER A 94 -3.72 -3.95 4.58
N GLN A 95 -4.47 -3.72 5.64
CA GLN A 95 -3.99 -2.95 6.78
C GLN A 95 -3.06 -3.81 7.65
N LEU A 96 -1.88 -3.27 7.96
CA LEU A 96 -0.90 -3.93 8.82
C LEU A 96 -1.31 -3.90 10.30
N SER A 97 -0.78 -4.85 11.06
CA SER A 97 -0.86 -4.81 12.52
C SER A 97 -0.13 -3.59 13.08
N ARG A 98 -0.69 -2.96 14.12
CA ARG A 98 -0.01 -1.86 14.86
C ARG A 98 1.28 -2.31 15.56
N ALA A 99 1.53 -3.62 15.67
CA ALA A 99 2.78 -4.15 16.22
C ALA A 99 4.02 -3.65 15.46
N VAL A 100 3.90 -3.34 14.16
CA VAL A 100 4.97 -2.72 13.37
C VAL A 100 5.46 -1.41 14.01
N GLU A 101 4.56 -0.65 14.66
CA GLU A 101 4.88 0.63 15.27
C GLU A 101 5.67 0.51 16.59
N GLN A 102 5.72 -0.69 17.17
CA GLN A 102 6.44 -0.94 18.43
C GLN A 102 7.88 -1.42 18.22
N ARG A 103 8.23 -1.85 17.00
CA ARG A 103 9.58 -2.30 16.66
C ARG A 103 10.55 -1.12 16.55
N GLU A 104 11.85 -1.33 16.73
CA GLU A 104 12.83 -0.28 16.43
C GLU A 104 12.85 0.03 14.93
N ASP A 105 12.96 -1.02 14.10
CA ASP A 105 12.76 -0.92 12.66
C ASP A 105 11.27 -0.99 12.33
N LYS A 106 10.75 0.13 11.82
CA LYS A 106 9.37 0.31 11.42
C LYS A 106 9.09 -0.17 9.99
N ARG A 107 10.09 -0.72 9.29
CA ARG A 107 9.91 -1.27 7.95
C ARG A 107 8.97 -2.48 7.98
N PRO A 108 7.87 -2.46 7.21
CA PRO A 108 6.95 -3.58 7.14
C PRO A 108 7.62 -4.86 6.65
N GLN A 109 7.21 -5.98 7.25
CA GLN A 109 7.65 -7.32 6.86
C GLN A 109 6.44 -8.25 6.68
N LEU A 110 6.64 -9.42 6.07
CA LEU A 110 5.55 -10.40 5.83
C LEU A 110 4.81 -10.78 7.12
N ALA A 111 5.51 -10.88 8.25
CA ALA A 111 4.90 -11.17 9.54
C ALA A 111 3.94 -10.08 10.06
N ASP A 112 3.99 -8.85 9.53
CA ASP A 112 3.08 -7.77 9.92
C ASP A 112 1.71 -7.87 9.24
N LEU A 113 1.62 -8.63 8.14
CA LEU A 113 0.34 -9.08 7.59
C LEU A 113 -0.21 -10.10 8.58
N ARG A 114 -1.20 -9.66 9.37
CA ARG A 114 -1.83 -10.46 10.44
C ARG A 114 -1.97 -11.93 10.01
N GLU A 115 -1.36 -12.83 10.77
CA GLU A 115 -1.43 -14.28 10.56
C GLU A 115 -1.04 -14.68 9.12
N SER A 116 0.12 -14.15 8.68
CA SER A 116 0.68 -14.10 7.32
C SER A 116 0.65 -15.37 6.47
N GLY A 117 0.41 -16.55 7.06
CA GLY A 117 0.52 -17.83 6.36
C GLY A 117 -0.31 -17.92 5.08
N SER A 118 -1.58 -17.49 5.11
CA SER A 118 -2.47 -17.59 3.95
C SER A 118 -2.26 -16.50 2.92
N ILE A 119 -2.19 -15.23 3.34
CA ILE A 119 -1.89 -14.10 2.44
C ILE A 119 -0.57 -14.36 1.72
N GLU A 120 0.46 -14.77 2.45
CA GLU A 120 1.75 -15.09 1.87
C GLU A 120 1.61 -16.23 0.88
N GLN A 121 0.96 -17.36 1.21
CA GLN A 121 0.86 -18.51 0.28
C GLN A 121 0.05 -18.20 -0.99
N ASP A 122 -1.09 -17.52 -0.86
CA ASP A 122 -2.05 -17.33 -1.96
C ASP A 122 -1.67 -16.21 -2.93
N SER A 123 -0.96 -15.18 -2.44
CA SER A 123 -0.57 -14.03 -3.24
C SER A 123 0.60 -14.35 -4.16
N ASP A 124 0.57 -13.87 -5.41
CA ASP A 124 1.74 -13.99 -6.30
C ASP A 124 2.80 -12.92 -5.99
N VAL A 125 2.36 -11.72 -5.58
CA VAL A 125 3.20 -10.58 -5.22
C VAL A 125 2.69 -9.96 -3.92
N VAL A 126 3.61 -9.58 -3.03
CA VAL A 126 3.31 -8.79 -1.82
C VAL A 126 4.22 -7.56 -1.82
N MET A 127 3.60 -6.38 -1.73
CA MET A 127 4.29 -5.09 -1.69
C MET A 127 3.91 -4.34 -0.41
N PHE A 128 4.87 -3.68 0.20
CA PHE A 128 4.64 -2.73 1.28
C PHE A 128 5.02 -1.32 0.86
N ILE A 129 4.35 -0.34 1.44
CA ILE A 129 4.69 1.07 1.33
C ILE A 129 5.29 1.50 2.66
N PHE A 130 6.50 2.07 2.61
CA PHE A 130 7.19 2.60 3.78
C PHE A 130 7.62 4.05 3.52
N ARG A 131 7.26 4.95 4.42
CA ARG A 131 7.66 6.36 4.37
C ARG A 131 8.49 6.68 5.59
N GLU A 132 9.81 6.75 5.43
CA GLU A 132 10.73 6.99 6.54
C GLU A 132 10.50 8.37 7.18
N GLU A 133 10.24 9.39 6.35
CA GLU A 133 9.88 10.75 6.76
C GLU A 133 8.78 10.77 7.83
N TYR A 134 7.72 9.98 7.66
CA TYR A 134 6.59 9.90 8.59
C TYR A 134 7.01 9.44 9.99
N TYR A 135 8.00 8.55 10.08
CA TYR A 135 8.49 8.04 11.36
C TYR A 135 9.53 8.98 11.97
N LEU A 136 10.41 9.56 11.15
CA LEU A 136 11.43 10.51 11.60
C LEU A 136 10.82 11.79 12.17
N SER A 137 9.75 12.31 11.55
CA SER A 137 9.05 13.51 12.01
C SER A 137 8.37 13.34 13.38
N ARG A 138 8.15 12.10 13.82
CA ARG A 138 7.58 11.75 15.14
C ARG A 138 8.63 11.29 16.14
N GLY A 139 9.86 11.07 15.69
CA GLY A 139 10.96 10.50 16.46
C GLY A 139 12.08 11.50 16.74
N GLU A 140 11.76 12.80 16.80
CA GLU A 140 12.76 13.84 17.07
C GLU A 140 13.55 13.53 18.36
N PRO A 141 14.90 13.51 18.31
CA PRO A 141 15.73 13.27 19.47
C PRO A 141 15.49 14.30 20.58
N THR A 142 15.13 13.82 21.76
CA THR A 142 15.14 14.63 22.99
C THR A 142 16.42 14.42 23.78
N HIS A 143 16.81 15.42 24.56
CA HIS A 143 17.98 15.34 25.44
C HIS A 143 17.72 14.36 26.58
N ARG A 144 18.58 13.35 26.72
CA ARG A 144 18.47 12.36 27.80
C ARG A 144 19.23 12.86 29.04
N PRO A 145 18.75 12.61 30.27
CA PRO A 145 19.41 13.11 31.49
C PRO A 145 20.87 12.66 31.66
N GLU A 146 21.22 11.48 31.14
CA GLU A 146 22.56 10.88 31.27
C GLU A 146 23.44 11.08 30.02
N GLU A 147 22.99 11.84 29.03
CA GLU A 147 23.69 12.07 27.77
C GLU A 147 24.49 13.38 27.81
N SER A 148 25.73 13.36 27.31
CA SER A 148 26.53 14.59 27.18
C SER A 148 26.00 15.45 26.03
N PRO A 149 26.16 16.79 26.08
CA PRO A 149 25.75 17.66 24.98
C PRO A 149 26.34 17.27 23.62
N GLU A 150 27.58 16.81 23.60
CA GLU A 150 28.25 16.33 22.38
C GLU A 150 27.55 15.11 21.76
N LYS A 151 27.18 14.12 22.58
CA LYS A 151 26.45 12.93 22.13
C LYS A 151 25.05 13.27 21.64
N PHE A 152 24.38 14.20 22.33
CA PHE A 152 23.08 14.70 21.91
C PHE A 152 23.16 15.40 20.54
N ASN A 153 24.10 16.33 20.36
CA ASN A 153 24.28 17.06 19.11
C ASN A 153 24.58 16.11 17.94
N ASP A 154 25.51 15.18 18.11
CA ASP A 154 25.85 14.17 17.10
C ASP A 154 24.64 13.28 16.72
N ARG A 155 23.79 12.96 17.69
CA ARG A 155 22.55 12.20 17.44
C ARG A 155 21.47 13.05 16.76
N TYR A 156 21.42 14.35 17.05
CA TYR A 156 20.55 15.32 16.41
C TYR A 156 20.95 15.57 14.95
N ASP A 157 22.26 15.76 14.69
CA ASP A 157 22.80 15.98 13.36
C ASP A 157 22.53 14.78 12.44
N ARG A 158 22.78 13.55 12.92
CA ARG A 158 22.39 12.32 12.19
C ARG A 158 20.90 12.23 11.91
N TRP A 159 20.06 12.62 12.87
CA TRP A 159 18.61 12.62 12.65
C TRP A 159 18.22 13.63 11.57
N LYS A 160 18.83 14.83 11.59
CA LYS A 160 18.61 15.88 10.60
C LYS A 160 19.01 15.43 9.20
N GLU A 161 20.21 14.85 9.04
CA GLU A 161 20.68 14.32 7.75
C GLU A 161 19.73 13.22 7.20
N ARG A 162 19.21 12.37 8.08
CA ARG A 162 18.22 11.36 7.71
C ARG A 162 16.89 11.98 7.31
N CYS A 163 16.42 13.02 8.00
CA CYS A 163 15.21 13.75 7.64
C CYS A 163 15.33 14.35 6.24
N GLU A 164 16.46 14.99 5.95
CA GLU A 164 16.75 15.57 4.63
C GLU A 164 16.76 14.48 3.54
N SER A 165 17.41 13.34 3.81
CA SER A 165 17.50 12.22 2.86
C SER A 165 16.15 11.50 2.63
N ALA A 166 15.29 11.47 3.64
CA ALA A 166 13.99 10.81 3.58
C ALA A 166 12.88 11.74 3.04
N TYR A 167 13.15 13.03 2.93
CA TYR A 167 12.15 14.03 2.55
C TYR A 167 11.56 13.74 1.16
N GLY A 168 10.24 13.61 1.09
CA GLY A 168 9.54 13.29 -0.15
C GLY A 168 9.93 11.93 -0.76
N VAL A 169 10.50 11.01 0.01
CA VAL A 169 10.86 9.66 -0.44
C VAL A 169 9.94 8.62 0.19
N ALA A 170 9.46 7.69 -0.63
CA ALA A 170 8.79 6.49 -0.19
C ALA A 170 9.45 5.25 -0.77
N ASP A 171 9.52 4.19 0.02
CA ASP A 171 10.00 2.87 -0.41
C ASP A 171 8.79 1.98 -0.70
N VAL A 172 8.75 1.39 -1.90
CA VAL A 172 7.91 0.24 -2.23
C VAL A 172 8.73 -1.02 -2.07
N ILE A 173 8.44 -1.79 -1.03
CA ILE A 173 9.17 -3.01 -0.67
C ILE A 173 8.43 -4.20 -1.28
N ILE A 174 8.99 -4.81 -2.32
CA ILE A 174 8.52 -6.07 -2.90
C ILE A 174 9.03 -7.19 -1.99
N ALA A 175 8.21 -7.58 -1.01
CA ALA A 175 8.58 -8.57 0.00
C ALA A 175 8.37 -10.02 -0.48
N LYS A 176 7.49 -10.23 -1.47
CA LYS A 176 7.29 -11.52 -2.13
C LYS A 176 7.06 -11.32 -3.62
N GLN A 177 7.70 -12.16 -4.43
CA GLN A 177 7.40 -12.31 -5.85
C GLN A 177 7.58 -13.77 -6.28
N ARG A 178 6.49 -14.43 -6.69
CA ARG A 178 6.49 -15.88 -6.98
C ARG A 178 7.45 -16.30 -8.11
N HIS A 179 7.64 -15.41 -9.08
CA HIS A 179 8.38 -15.68 -10.32
C HIS A 179 9.41 -14.60 -10.65
N GLY A 180 10.01 -13.97 -9.65
CA GLY A 180 11.02 -12.94 -9.89
C GLY A 180 11.64 -12.37 -8.62
N PRO A 181 12.46 -11.32 -8.75
CA PRO A 181 13.24 -10.79 -7.65
C PRO A 181 12.36 -10.07 -6.63
N ILE A 182 12.79 -10.13 -5.38
CA ILE A 182 12.32 -9.23 -4.32
C ILE A 182 13.29 -8.03 -4.22
N GLY A 183 12.85 -6.94 -3.62
CA GLY A 183 13.67 -5.74 -3.50
C GLY A 183 12.90 -4.52 -3.06
N THR A 184 13.58 -3.38 -3.00
CA THR A 184 12.96 -2.09 -2.68
C THR A 184 13.10 -1.16 -3.86
N VAL A 185 11.99 -0.55 -4.26
CA VAL A 185 11.93 0.49 -5.29
C VAL A 185 11.64 1.82 -4.61
N LYS A 186 12.45 2.84 -4.89
CA LYS A 186 12.21 4.19 -4.38
C LYS A 186 11.21 4.91 -5.27
N LEU A 187 10.29 5.63 -4.64
CA LEU A 187 9.32 6.54 -5.27
C LEU A 187 9.46 7.92 -4.65
N HIS A 188 9.09 8.94 -5.41
CA HIS A 188 8.83 10.26 -4.85
C HIS A 188 7.42 10.27 -4.24
N PHE A 189 7.26 10.92 -3.10
CA PHE A 189 5.97 11.11 -2.43
C PHE A 189 5.71 12.58 -2.13
N GLU A 190 4.64 13.11 -2.70
CA GLU A 190 4.19 14.48 -2.48
C GLU A 190 3.11 14.49 -1.39
N ALA A 191 3.47 14.98 -0.19
CA ALA A 191 2.60 14.91 0.98
C ALA A 191 1.35 15.80 0.88
N GLU A 192 1.44 16.93 0.17
CA GLU A 192 0.34 17.88 0.02
C GLU A 192 -0.83 17.30 -0.80
N THR A 193 -0.52 16.44 -1.77
CA THR A 193 -1.50 15.83 -2.68
C THR A 193 -1.69 14.33 -2.45
N THR A 194 -0.95 13.74 -1.49
CA THR A 194 -0.91 12.28 -1.24
C THR A 194 -0.59 11.45 -2.49
N LYS A 195 0.34 11.94 -3.32
CA LYS A 195 0.65 11.37 -4.63
C LYS A 195 2.02 10.69 -4.63
N PHE A 196 2.07 9.49 -5.20
CA PHE A 196 3.33 8.82 -5.54
C PHE A 196 3.71 9.15 -6.98
N ASP A 197 5.00 9.40 -7.22
CA ASP A 197 5.58 9.64 -8.54
C ASP A 197 6.87 8.84 -8.71
N ASN A 198 7.36 8.74 -9.95
CA ASN A 198 8.62 8.09 -10.23
C ASN A 198 9.76 8.81 -9.52
N PHE A 199 10.61 8.07 -8.82
CA PHE A 199 11.80 8.64 -8.19
C PHE A 199 12.85 8.95 -9.26
N ILE A 200 13.21 10.22 -9.39
CA ILE A 200 14.33 10.64 -10.22
C ILE A 200 15.53 10.78 -9.29
N GLY A 201 16.43 9.80 -9.32
CA GLY A 201 17.68 9.87 -8.58
C GLY A 201 18.61 10.95 -9.14
N PRO A 202 19.64 11.38 -8.38
CA PRO A 202 20.61 12.37 -8.84
C PRO A 202 21.33 11.99 -10.14
N GLU A 203 21.41 10.71 -10.49
CA GLU A 203 22.00 10.22 -11.75
C GLU A 203 21.08 10.36 -12.97
N GLN A 204 19.78 10.63 -12.78
CA GLN A 204 18.76 10.69 -13.84
C GLN A 204 18.27 12.11 -14.13
N VAL A 205 18.86 13.13 -13.49
CA VAL A 205 18.65 14.52 -13.88
C VAL A 205 19.31 14.70 -15.25
N PRO A 206 18.55 14.96 -16.33
CA PRO A 206 19.16 15.29 -17.61
C PRO A 206 20.06 16.50 -17.34
N SER A 207 21.34 16.41 -17.70
CA SER A 207 22.23 17.56 -17.68
C SER A 207 21.52 18.68 -18.43
N GLN A 208 21.10 19.71 -17.71
CA GLN A 208 20.63 20.94 -18.33
C GLN A 208 21.86 21.51 -19.05
N GLU A 209 21.95 21.23 -20.35
CA GLU A 209 22.80 22.01 -21.24
C GLU A 209 22.24 23.44 -21.23
N PHE A 210 23.02 24.36 -20.66
CA PHE A 210 22.81 25.80 -20.76
C PHE A 210 23.26 26.29 -22.14
#